data_AF-A0A410RV58-F1
#
_entry.id   AF-A0A410RV58-F1
#
_cell.length_a   1.000
_cell.length_b   1.000
_cell.length_c   1.000
_cell.angle_alpha   90.00
_cell.angle_beta   90.00
_cell.angle_gamma   90.00
#
_symmetry.space_group_name_H-M   'P 1'
#
loop_
_entity.id
_entity.type
_entity.pdbx_description
1 polymer ?
#
loop_
_entity_poly.entity_id
_entity_poly.type
_entity_poly.pdbx_seq_one_letter_code
_entity_poly.pdbx_strand_id
1 'polypeptide(L)' 'MLGIYSHMISYPLYLPDYPLGHLIAFQIEEHLKQHGPLGAEFERMATFGSVTPDEWMRHATGAPVSADALLRATEAAL' A
#
# COMPACT_ATOMS: atom_id res chain seq x y z
N MET A 1 10.61 -11.72 -13.54
CA MET A 1 9.68 -12.67 -12.86
C MET A 1 10.39 -13.95 -12.41
N LEU A 2 11.51 -13.85 -11.68
CA LEU A 2 12.21 -14.99 -11.07
C LEU A 2 12.46 -14.78 -9.56
N GLY A 3 12.42 -13.54 -9.08
CA GLY A 3 12.60 -13.20 -7.66
C GLY A 3 11.50 -13.77 -6.75
N ILE A 4 10.24 -13.76 -7.22
CA ILE A 4 9.10 -14.29 -6.46
C ILE A 4 9.28 -15.80 -6.18
N TYR A 5 9.74 -16.57 -7.16
CA TYR A 5 9.94 -18.02 -7.02
C TYR A 5 11.09 -18.38 -6.06
N SER A 6 12.16 -17.57 -6.07
CA SER A 6 13.29 -17.75 -5.14
C SER A 6 12.89 -17.53 -3.68
N HIS A 7 12.07 -16.50 -3.40
CA HIS A 7 11.55 -16.23 -2.05
C HIS A 7 10.55 -17.28 -1.59
N MET A 8 9.76 -17.84 -2.50
CA MET A 8 8.79 -18.89 -2.18
C MET A 8 9.44 -20.18 -1.64
N ILE A 9 10.66 -20.51 -2.11
CA ILE A 9 11.40 -21.70 -1.68
C ILE A 9 12.30 -21.41 -0.47
N SER A 10 12.94 -20.22 -0.42
CA SER A 10 13.95 -19.92 0.62
C SER A 10 13.37 -19.25 1.87
N TYR A 11 12.26 -18.53 1.76
CA TYR A 11 11.64 -17.81 2.89
C TYR A 11 10.10 -17.74 2.77
N PRO A 12 9.38 -18.83 3.09
CA PRO A 12 7.91 -18.88 2.99
C PRO A 12 7.19 -17.81 3.83
N LEU A 13 7.88 -17.20 4.82
CA LEU A 13 7.35 -16.14 5.68
C LEU A 13 7.08 -14.80 4.98
N TYR A 14 7.77 -14.48 3.86
CA TYR A 14 7.61 -13.17 3.18
C TYR A 14 6.64 -13.19 1.99
N LEU A 15 6.15 -14.37 1.61
CA LEU A 15 5.22 -14.50 0.50
C LEU A 15 3.91 -13.70 0.70
N PRO A 16 3.31 -13.62 1.90
CA PRO A 16 2.12 -12.78 2.11
C PRO A 16 2.44 -11.27 2.10
N ASP A 17 3.69 -10.86 2.28
CA ASP A 17 4.07 -9.44 2.34
C ASP A 17 4.04 -8.79 0.94
N TYR A 18 4.24 -9.56 -0.12
CA TYR A 18 4.18 -9.07 -1.51
C TYR A 18 2.79 -8.53 -1.91
N PRO A 19 1.70 -9.31 -1.79
CA PRO A 19 0.38 -8.80 -2.15
C PRO A 19 -0.06 -7.64 -1.26
N LEU A 20 0.26 -7.68 0.05
CA LEU A 20 -0.03 -6.57 0.96
C LEU A 20 0.74 -5.30 0.60
N GLY A 21 2.04 -5.42 0.28
CA GLY A 21 2.86 -4.30 -0.16
C GLY A 21 2.33 -3.66 -1.45
N HIS A 22 1.86 -4.46 -2.40
CA HIS A 22 1.23 -3.94 -3.62
C HIS A 22 -0.09 -3.22 -3.37
N LEU A 23 -0.95 -3.72 -2.47
CA LEU A 23 -2.19 -3.05 -2.09
C LEU A 23 -1.91 -1.70 -1.41
N ILE A 24 -0.98 -1.68 -0.46
CA ILE A 24 -0.56 -0.47 0.24
C ILE A 24 0.01 0.57 -0.74
N ALA A 25 0.93 0.15 -1.62
CA ALA A 25 1.53 1.04 -2.60
C ALA A 25 0.48 1.67 -3.51
N PHE A 26 -0.45 0.86 -4.04
CA PHE A 26 -1.51 1.36 -4.92
C PHE A 26 -2.44 2.34 -4.19
N GLN A 27 -2.85 2.01 -2.95
CA GLN A 27 -3.72 2.88 -2.16
C GLN A 27 -3.06 4.22 -1.82
N ILE A 28 -1.76 4.23 -1.50
CA ILE A 28 -0.99 5.45 -1.25
C ILE A 28 -0.85 6.27 -2.55
N GLU A 29 -0.57 5.64 -3.69
CA GLU A 29 -0.47 6.32 -4.97
C GLU A 29 -1.78 7.01 -5.35
N GLU A 30 -2.92 6.33 -5.22
CA GLU A 30 -4.24 6.91 -5.47
C GLU A 30 -4.54 8.09 -4.53
N HIS A 31 -4.17 7.96 -3.25
CA HIS A 31 -4.31 9.06 -2.29
C HIS A 31 -3.46 10.27 -2.70
N LEU A 32 -2.17 10.07 -2.99
CA LEU A 32 -1.24 11.15 -3.36
C LEU A 32 -1.64 11.86 -4.66
N LYS A 33 -2.27 11.16 -5.62
CA LYS A 33 -2.81 11.81 -6.83
C LYS A 33 -3.87 12.85 -6.52
N GLN A 34 -4.59 12.70 -5.40
CA GLN A 34 -5.67 13.59 -4.99
C GLN A 34 -5.25 14.61 -3.92
N HIS A 35 -4.12 14.38 -3.24
CA HIS A 35 -3.73 15.15 -2.06
C HIS A 35 -2.34 15.80 -2.21
N GLY A 36 -2.34 17.13 -2.34
CA GLY A 36 -1.24 18.03 -2.01
C GLY A 36 0.14 17.73 -2.63
N PRO A 37 1.20 18.43 -2.17
CA PRO A 37 2.57 18.18 -2.60
C PRO A 37 3.06 16.82 -2.08
N LEU A 38 3.49 15.93 -2.99
CA LEU A 38 3.91 14.55 -2.71
C LEU A 38 4.87 14.43 -1.52
N GLY A 39 5.88 15.29 -1.44
CA GLY A 39 6.90 15.21 -0.39
C GLY A 39 6.35 15.45 1.02
N ALA A 40 5.56 16.51 1.19
CA ALA A 40 4.97 16.85 2.49
C ALA A 40 3.93 15.81 2.91
N GLU A 41 3.15 15.31 1.97
CA GLU A 41 2.11 14.33 2.27
C GLU A 41 2.71 12.96 2.59
N PHE A 42 3.75 12.54 1.88
CA PHE A 42 4.48 11.32 2.22
C PHE A 42 5.20 11.43 3.56
N GLU A 43 5.83 12.56 3.87
CA GLU A 43 6.47 12.81 5.16
C GLU A 43 5.47 12.70 6.31
N ARG A 44 4.29 13.33 6.17
CA ARG A 44 3.19 13.21 7.14
C ARG A 44 2.84 11.74 7.40
N MET A 45 2.68 10.94 6.36
CA MET A 45 2.37 9.50 6.49
C MET A 45 3.51 8.73 7.18
N ALA A 46 4.76 8.96 6.77
CA ALA A 46 5.92 8.19 7.22
C ALA A 46 6.31 8.47 8.68
N THR A 47 5.93 9.62 9.25
CA THR A 47 6.19 9.96 10.65
C THR A 47 5.33 9.18 11.65
N PHE A 48 4.23 8.56 11.20
CA PHE A 48 3.32 7.79 12.05
C PHE A 48 3.70 6.30 12.12
N GLY A 49 4.82 5.99 12.79
CA GLY A 49 5.34 4.61 12.91
C GLY A 49 4.93 3.85 14.19
N SER A 50 5.49 2.64 14.36
CA SER A 50 5.28 1.77 15.54
C SER A 50 3.81 1.37 15.80
N VAL A 51 3.01 1.26 14.74
CA VAL A 51 1.59 0.86 14.76
C VAL A 51 1.34 -0.28 13.77
N THR A 52 0.13 -0.86 13.80
CA THR A 52 -0.27 -1.88 12.83
C THR A 52 -0.45 -1.26 11.44
N PRO A 53 -0.35 -2.05 10.35
CA PRO A 53 -0.56 -1.55 8.99
C PRO A 53 -1.91 -0.86 8.79
N ASP A 54 -2.98 -1.38 9.38
CA ASP A 54 -4.30 -0.76 9.28
C ASP A 54 -4.39 0.59 9.98
N GLU A 55 -3.83 0.72 11.19
CA GLU A 55 -3.80 2.00 11.90
C GLU A 55 -2.94 3.02 11.17
N TRP A 56 -1.80 2.57 10.62
CA TRP A 56 -0.97 3.42 9.77
C TRP A 56 -1.73 3.90 8.52
N MET A 57 -2.39 2.99 7.80
CA MET A 57 -3.14 3.32 6.58
C MET A 57 -4.36 4.20 6.84
N ARG A 58 -5.04 4.03 7.99
CA ARG A 58 -6.11 4.94 8.42
C ARG A 58 -5.59 6.36 8.62
N HIS A 59 -4.43 6.52 9.26
CA HIS A 59 -3.77 7.82 9.40
C HIS A 59 -3.30 8.38 8.04
N ALA A 60 -2.74 7.52 7.18
CA ALA A 60 -2.15 7.92 5.92
C ALA A 60 -3.19 8.30 4.86
N THR A 61 -4.21 7.46 4.68
CA THR A 61 -5.14 7.52 3.55
C THR A 61 -6.61 7.64 3.96
N GLY A 62 -6.91 7.64 5.27
CA GLY A 62 -8.28 7.68 5.80
C GLY A 62 -9.00 6.32 5.84
N ALA A 63 -8.39 5.26 5.35
CA ALA A 63 -8.97 3.91 5.28
C ALA A 63 -7.93 2.84 5.67
N PRO A 64 -8.35 1.66 6.19
CA PRO A 64 -7.43 0.54 6.44
C PRO A 64 -6.85 -0.01 5.12
N VAL A 65 -5.95 -1.00 5.22
CA VAL A 65 -5.45 -1.70 4.02
C VAL A 65 -6.62 -2.38 3.33
N SER A 66 -6.85 -2.08 2.04
CA SER A 66 -7.94 -2.70 1.27
C SER A 66 -7.63 -2.82 -0.22
N ALA A 67 -8.40 -3.66 -0.91
CA ALA A 67 -8.41 -3.71 -2.37
C ALA A 67 -9.30 -2.63 -3.02
N ASP A 68 -10.01 -1.82 -2.23
CA ASP A 68 -11.04 -0.92 -2.75
C ASP A 68 -10.47 0.14 -3.70
N ALA A 69 -9.25 0.62 -3.44
CA ALA A 69 -8.57 1.56 -4.33
C ALA A 69 -8.37 0.94 -5.74
N LEU A 70 -7.92 -0.32 -5.78
CA LEU A 70 -7.72 -1.06 -7.03
C LEU A 70 -9.04 -1.34 -7.75
N LEU A 71 -10.08 -1.72 -7.00
CA LEU A 71 -11.41 -1.98 -7.55
C LEU A 71 -12.02 -0.71 -8.16
N ARG A 72 -11.95 0.42 -7.45
CA ARG A 72 -12.43 1.72 -7.98
C ARG A 72 -11.67 2.16 -9.22
N ALA A 73 -10.34 2.02 -9.23
CA ALA A 73 -9.53 2.36 -10.40
C ALA A 73 -9.85 1.45 -11.60
N THR A 74 -10.14 0.18 -11.35
CA THR A 74 -10.59 -0.77 -12.38
C THR A 74 -11.95 -0.36 -12.94
N GLU A 75 -12.91 -0.01 -12.09
CA GLU A 75 -14.23 0.45 -12.50
C GLU A 75 -14.16 1.75 -13.32
N ALA A 76 -13.28 2.69 -12.94
CA ALA A 76 -13.09 3.93 -13.69
C ALA A 76 -12.42 3.75 -15.07
N ALA A 77 -11.80 2.60 -15.33
CA ALA A 77 -11.11 2.29 -16.59
C ALA A 77 -11.97 1.47 -17.58
N LEU A 78 -13.17 1.04 -17.17
CA LEU A 78 -14.15 0.33 -18.00
C LEU A 78 -15.09 1.31 -18.70
#